data_AF-T0MEF5-F1
#
_entry.id   AF-T0MEF5-F1
#
_cell.length_a   1.000
_cell.length_b   1.000
_cell.length_c   1.000
_cell.angle_alpha   90.00
_cell.angle_beta   90.00
_cell.angle_gamma   90.00
#
_symmetry.space_group_name_H-M   'P 1'
#
loop_
_entity.id
_entity.type
_entity.pdbx_description
1 polymer ?
#
loop_
_entity_poly.entity_id
_entity_poly.type
_entity_poly.pdbx_seq_one_letter_code
_entity_poly.pdbx_strand_id
1 'polypeptide(L)'
;MPSNKIVKINNSYHIYLNISKNCIYDVKDIIINYDLNYKTVSIINDDIPKNIKDNMMSFYKSDVKKFVQFLEKNLEVFLQGRMPIINNEESILELKEENNKICKLPSNYEFPTLHCNYCQNINSISENSMCKCKNLLKMTFLPTVSMDALGSLFLEKCTFLKINPSKFQFNCENCLSCYSSYLIDVNQKFNMVCWSCNMVISFCIKKITYKIKKMQKFQIGTALPNKGTCKHYKKSYRWFRFPCCNSAYPCDICHNLETGHEAKFANKMICGLCSREQSNKNECECGMNLKKIQDFGREEKVPEIKRQ
;
A
#
# COMPACT_ATOMS: atom_id res chain seq x y z
N MET A 1 8.53 30.49 -11.87
CA MET A 1 8.59 29.06 -12.26
C MET A 1 9.75 28.91 -13.23
N PRO A 2 10.71 28.01 -13.01
CA PRO A 2 11.77 27.77 -13.99
C PRO A 2 11.13 27.32 -15.31
N SER A 3 11.59 27.86 -16.43
CA SER A 3 11.11 27.42 -17.75
C SER A 3 11.67 26.03 -18.04
N ASN A 4 10.80 25.08 -18.41
CA ASN A 4 11.22 23.76 -18.87
C ASN A 4 12.18 23.88 -20.05
N LYS A 5 13.22 23.06 -20.07
CA LYS A 5 14.01 22.85 -21.29
C LYS A 5 13.15 22.07 -22.28
N ILE A 6 12.96 22.62 -23.48
CA ILE A 6 12.16 22.02 -24.55
C ILE A 6 13.07 21.83 -25.76
N VAL A 7 13.08 20.62 -26.31
CA VAL A 7 13.83 20.29 -27.54
C VAL A 7 12.83 19.75 -28.56
N LYS A 8 12.84 20.31 -29.77
CA LYS A 8 12.09 19.75 -30.91
C LYS A 8 12.97 18.72 -31.59
N ILE A 9 12.51 17.47 -31.65
CA ILE A 9 13.20 16.38 -32.33
C ILE A 9 12.22 15.81 -33.36
N ASN A 10 12.57 15.92 -34.65
CA ASN A 10 11.70 15.51 -35.75
C ASN A 10 10.29 16.12 -35.62
N ASN A 11 9.27 15.26 -35.48
CA ASN A 11 7.86 15.64 -35.34
C ASN A 11 7.34 15.50 -33.89
N SER A 12 8.22 15.58 -32.90
CA SER A 12 7.84 15.60 -31.49
C SER A 12 8.51 16.71 -30.69
N TYR A 13 7.89 17.06 -29.57
CA TYR A 13 8.46 17.94 -28.55
C TYR A 13 8.88 17.12 -27.34
N HIS A 14 10.15 17.21 -26.97
CA HIS A 14 10.71 16.63 -25.75
C HIS A 14 10.78 17.72 -24.68
N ILE A 15 9.95 17.60 -23.66
CA ILE A 15 9.85 18.56 -22.55
C ILE A 15 10.50 17.93 -21.32
N TYR A 16 11.57 18.53 -20.83
CA TYR A 16 12.30 18.05 -19.66
C TYR A 16 11.63 18.58 -18.39
N LEU A 17 11.25 17.68 -17.48
CA LEU A 17 10.71 18.06 -16.18
C LEU A 17 11.82 18.66 -15.31
N ASN A 18 11.49 19.74 -14.60
CA ASN A 18 12.37 20.32 -13.62
C ASN A 18 12.33 19.49 -12.33
N ILE A 19 13.40 18.73 -12.09
CA ILE A 19 13.57 17.96 -10.86
C ILE A 19 14.11 18.91 -9.77
N SER A 20 13.45 18.92 -8.61
CA SER A 20 13.89 19.74 -7.46
C SER A 20 15.29 19.32 -7.00
N LYS A 21 16.14 20.29 -6.65
CA LYS A 21 17.48 20.04 -6.07
C LYS A 21 17.42 19.25 -4.75
N ASN A 22 16.26 19.28 -4.08
CA ASN A 22 16.02 18.55 -2.83
C ASN A 22 15.45 17.14 -3.06
N CYS A 23 15.27 16.72 -4.31
CA CYS A 23 14.78 15.39 -4.63
C CYS A 23 15.81 14.35 -4.20
N ILE A 24 15.44 13.48 -3.27
CA ILE A 24 16.31 12.43 -2.70
C ILE A 24 16.45 11.20 -3.60
N TYR A 25 15.81 11.20 -4.78
CA TYR A 25 15.81 10.08 -5.72
C TYR A 25 16.82 10.34 -6.84
N ASP A 26 17.73 9.39 -7.05
CA ASP A 26 18.73 9.43 -8.13
C ASP A 26 18.07 8.96 -9.44
N VAL A 27 17.35 9.87 -10.09
CA VAL A 27 16.60 9.62 -11.33
C VAL A 27 17.18 10.52 -12.42
N LYS A 28 17.54 9.94 -13.58
CA LYS A 28 17.95 10.74 -14.75
C LYS A 28 16.81 11.61 -15.24
N ASP A 29 17.10 12.48 -16.20
CA ASP A 29 16.11 13.37 -16.82
C ASP A 29 14.81 12.64 -17.17
N ILE A 30 13.68 13.20 -16.72
CA ILE A 30 12.34 12.71 -17.05
C ILE A 30 11.82 13.57 -18.20
N ILE A 31 11.55 12.93 -19.34
CA ILE A 31 11.16 13.63 -20.56
C ILE A 31 9.70 13.30 -20.90
N ILE A 32 8.90 14.33 -21.07
CA ILE A 32 7.56 14.22 -21.65
C ILE A 32 7.68 14.40 -23.16
N ASN A 33 7.43 13.32 -23.91
CA ASN A 33 7.40 13.33 -25.36
C ASN A 33 5.97 13.57 -25.86
N TYR A 34 5.77 14.65 -26.60
CA TYR A 34 4.51 14.97 -27.28
C TYR A 34 4.67 14.82 -28.79
N ASP A 35 3.99 13.83 -29.36
CA ASP A 35 4.02 13.52 -30.79
C ASP A 35 2.99 14.36 -31.56
N LEU A 36 3.45 15.11 -32.58
CA LEU A 36 2.59 15.99 -33.36
C LEU A 36 1.73 15.24 -34.40
N ASN A 37 2.13 14.05 -34.82
CA ASN A 37 1.37 13.24 -35.78
C ASN A 37 0.09 12.70 -35.14
N TYR A 38 0.25 12.10 -33.95
CA TYR A 38 -0.82 11.38 -33.28
C TYR A 38 -1.45 12.19 -32.13
N LYS A 39 -0.89 13.36 -31.79
CA LYS A 39 -1.26 14.18 -30.63
C LYS A 39 -1.22 13.39 -29.32
N THR A 40 -0.27 12.47 -29.20
CA THR A 40 -0.10 11.58 -28.05
C THR A 40 1.03 12.05 -27.14
N VAL A 41 0.86 11.81 -25.83
CA VAL A 41 1.88 12.06 -24.82
C VAL A 41 2.46 10.73 -24.32
N SER A 42 3.77 10.71 -24.08
CA SER A 42 4.47 9.58 -23.45
C SER A 42 5.58 10.06 -22.52
N ILE A 43 5.97 9.22 -21.56
CA ILE A 43 7.04 9.52 -20.60
C ILE A 43 8.27 8.67 -20.95
N ILE A 44 9.38 9.32 -21.27
CA ILE A 44 10.66 8.70 -21.58
C ILE A 44 11.57 8.87 -20.36
N ASN A 45 11.89 7.75 -19.70
CA ASN A 45 12.87 7.66 -18.62
C ASN A 45 13.17 6.19 -18.31
N ASP A 46 14.42 5.73 -18.34
CA ASP A 46 14.73 4.30 -18.15
C ASP A 46 14.74 3.86 -16.68
N ASP A 47 14.88 4.80 -15.75
CA ASP A 47 15.02 4.53 -14.32
C ASP A 47 13.65 4.39 -13.61
N ILE A 48 12.58 4.92 -14.22
CA ILE A 48 11.21 4.85 -13.67
C ILE A 48 10.49 3.58 -14.15
N PRO A 49 10.04 2.71 -13.23
CA PRO A 49 9.22 1.54 -13.55
C PRO A 49 7.93 1.87 -14.31
N LYS A 50 7.49 0.93 -15.15
CA LYS A 50 6.31 1.10 -16.03
C LYS A 50 5.04 1.46 -15.27
N ASN A 51 4.77 0.84 -14.13
CA ASN A 51 3.59 1.14 -13.30
C ASN A 51 3.55 2.60 -12.81
N ILE A 52 4.70 3.22 -12.51
CA ILE A 52 4.76 4.62 -12.10
C ILE A 52 4.51 5.53 -13.30
N LYS A 53 5.05 5.20 -14.48
CA LYS A 53 4.73 5.93 -15.72
C LYS A 53 3.23 5.85 -16.05
N ASP A 54 2.63 4.68 -15.90
CA ASP A 54 1.19 4.49 -16.11
C ASP A 54 0.37 5.32 -15.11
N ASN A 55 0.77 5.33 -13.84
CA ASN A 55 0.17 6.19 -12.82
C ASN A 55 0.29 7.67 -13.18
N MET A 56 1.45 8.14 -13.62
CA MET A 56 1.65 9.52 -14.07
C MET A 56 0.75 9.84 -15.27
N MET A 57 0.71 8.96 -16.28
CA MET A 57 -0.10 9.13 -17.48
C MET A 57 -1.60 9.16 -17.20
N SER A 58 -2.09 8.52 -16.13
CA SER A 58 -3.51 8.58 -15.74
C SER A 58 -4.02 9.99 -15.41
N PHE A 59 -3.12 10.95 -15.17
CA PHE A 59 -3.46 12.35 -14.89
C PHE A 59 -3.44 13.26 -16.13
N TYR A 60 -3.11 12.73 -17.32
CA TYR A 60 -3.11 13.52 -18.54
C TYR A 60 -4.54 13.78 -19.03
N LYS A 61 -4.95 15.06 -19.09
CA LYS A 61 -6.27 15.52 -19.55
C LYS A 61 -6.15 16.46 -20.77
N SER A 62 -5.42 16.03 -21.79
CA SER A 62 -5.26 16.74 -23.08
C SER A 62 -4.47 18.06 -23.07
N ASP A 63 -4.18 18.64 -21.91
CA ASP A 63 -3.32 19.85 -21.78
C ASP A 63 -1.92 19.46 -21.30
N VAL A 64 -0.95 19.47 -22.22
CA VAL A 64 0.45 19.09 -21.95
C VAL A 64 1.11 20.04 -20.95
N LYS A 65 0.77 21.34 -20.98
CA LYS A 65 1.39 22.33 -20.10
C LYS A 65 0.90 22.14 -18.66
N LYS A 66 -0.41 21.96 -18.47
CA LYS A 66 -0.98 21.64 -17.15
C LYS A 66 -0.47 20.29 -16.63
N PHE A 67 -0.31 19.31 -17.51
CA PHE A 67 0.21 18.01 -17.17
C PHE A 67 1.66 18.07 -16.67
N VAL A 68 2.55 18.76 -17.38
CA VAL A 68 3.95 18.97 -16.96
C VAL A 68 4.01 19.64 -15.59
N GLN A 69 3.24 20.73 -15.39
CA GLN A 69 3.19 21.43 -14.10
C GLN A 69 2.70 20.54 -12.96
N PHE A 70 1.70 19.70 -13.24
CA PHE A 70 1.17 18.76 -12.27
C PHE A 70 2.18 17.69 -11.89
N LEU A 71 2.91 17.13 -12.88
CA LEU A 71 3.95 16.15 -12.63
C LEU A 71 5.10 16.73 -11.81
N GLU A 72 5.58 17.92 -12.14
CA GLU A 72 6.65 18.58 -11.38
C GLU A 72 6.25 18.83 -9.92
N LYS A 73 5.00 19.30 -9.69
CA LYS A 73 4.50 19.56 -8.33
C LYS A 73 4.36 18.28 -7.50
N ASN A 74 4.08 17.15 -8.14
CA ASN A 74 3.78 15.88 -7.47
C ASN A 74 4.86 14.81 -7.69
N LEU A 75 6.02 15.19 -8.21
CA LEU A 75 7.03 14.23 -8.67
C LEU A 75 7.49 13.30 -7.55
N GLU A 76 7.72 13.85 -6.36
CA GLU A 76 8.09 13.06 -5.18
C GLU A 76 7.02 12.05 -4.78
N VAL A 77 5.74 12.38 -4.92
CA VAL A 77 4.62 11.49 -4.61
C VAL A 77 4.60 10.31 -5.59
N PHE A 78 4.82 10.59 -6.87
CA PHE A 78 4.92 9.55 -7.91
C PHE A 78 6.14 8.65 -7.70
N LEU A 79 7.31 9.21 -7.41
CA LEU A 79 8.54 8.46 -7.14
C LEU A 79 8.44 7.62 -5.85
N GLN A 80 7.57 8.01 -4.91
CA GLN A 80 7.19 7.19 -3.74
C GLN A 80 6.21 6.05 -4.07
N GLY A 81 5.77 5.93 -5.34
CA GLY A 81 4.77 4.95 -5.77
C GLY A 81 3.35 5.26 -5.27
N ARG A 82 3.08 6.51 -4.87
CA ARG A 82 1.76 6.97 -4.42
C ARG A 82 1.09 7.80 -5.52
N MET A 83 -0.23 7.96 -5.43
CA MET A 83 -0.99 8.86 -6.29
C MET A 83 -1.23 10.20 -5.57
N PRO A 84 -1.00 11.34 -6.23
CA PRO A 84 -1.34 12.65 -5.68
C PRO A 84 -2.86 12.83 -5.54
N ILE A 85 -3.27 13.44 -4.43
CA ILE A 85 -4.68 13.75 -4.15
C ILE A 85 -5.04 15.01 -4.96
N ILE A 86 -5.99 14.88 -5.89
CA ILE A 86 -6.49 16.02 -6.67
C ILE A 86 -7.65 16.64 -5.88
N ASN A 87 -7.40 17.80 -5.25
CA ASN A 87 -8.48 18.63 -4.74
C ASN A 87 -9.07 19.39 -5.93
N ASN A 88 -10.23 18.95 -6.43
CA ASN A 88 -10.96 19.68 -7.47
C ASN A 88 -11.65 20.89 -6.84
N GLU A 89 -10.99 22.05 -6.86
CA GLU A 89 -11.64 23.34 -6.68
C GLU A 89 -12.24 23.77 -8.04
N GLU A 90 -13.47 23.36 -8.32
CA GLU A 90 -14.47 24.07 -9.14
C GLU A 90 -15.74 23.20 -9.28
N SER A 91 -16.33 22.87 -8.12
CA SER A 91 -17.74 22.58 -7.99
C SER A 91 -18.12 22.81 -6.53
N ILE A 92 -18.33 24.09 -6.19
CA ILE A 92 -18.94 24.48 -4.92
C ILE A 92 -20.41 24.04 -4.99
N LEU A 93 -20.66 22.81 -4.58
CA LEU A 93 -21.89 22.48 -3.86
C LEU A 93 -21.47 22.50 -2.39
N GLU A 94 -21.97 23.52 -1.70
CA GLU A 94 -21.85 23.77 -0.27
C GLU A 94 -21.57 22.49 0.52
N LEU A 95 -20.33 22.35 1.00
CA LEU A 95 -20.06 21.60 2.21
C LEU A 95 -20.71 22.38 3.34
N LYS A 96 -22.02 22.20 3.50
CA LYS A 96 -22.58 22.24 4.84
C LYS A 96 -21.79 21.22 5.64
N GLU A 97 -21.31 21.65 6.79
CA GLU A 97 -20.91 20.77 7.88
C GLU A 97 -22.09 19.88 8.25
N GLU A 98 -22.41 18.89 7.43
CA GLU A 98 -23.04 17.69 7.90
C GLU A 98 -21.89 16.76 8.21
N ASN A 99 -21.49 16.83 9.48
CA ASN A 99 -21.08 15.72 10.31
C ASN A 99 -20.54 14.53 9.54
N ASN A 100 -19.32 14.09 9.87
CA ASN A 100 -18.92 12.70 9.79
C ASN A 100 -20.08 11.78 10.23
N LYS A 101 -21.01 11.49 9.31
CA LYS A 101 -21.97 10.43 9.42
C LYS A 101 -21.11 9.24 9.09
N ILE A 102 -20.45 8.76 10.14
CA ILE A 102 -20.52 7.35 10.51
C ILE A 102 -21.86 6.87 9.93
N CYS A 103 -21.81 6.16 8.82
CA CYS A 103 -23.00 5.49 8.31
C CYS A 103 -23.36 4.53 9.44
N LYS A 104 -24.33 4.94 10.28
CA LYS A 104 -24.83 4.10 11.36
C LYS A 104 -25.11 2.75 10.74
N LEU A 105 -24.62 1.69 11.38
CA LEU A 105 -24.99 0.34 11.03
C LEU A 105 -26.53 0.31 10.88
N PRO A 106 -27.06 -0.33 9.82
CA PRO A 106 -28.50 -0.51 9.68
C PRO A 106 -29.06 -1.02 11.01
N SER A 107 -30.23 -0.51 11.42
CA SER A 107 -30.89 -0.87 12.69
C SER A 107 -31.13 -2.38 12.86
N ASN A 108 -31.01 -3.15 11.78
CA ASN A 108 -31.17 -4.60 11.70
C ASN A 108 -29.86 -5.35 11.37
N TYR A 109 -28.70 -4.76 11.65
CA TYR A 109 -27.41 -5.41 11.45
C TYR A 109 -27.17 -6.51 12.49
N GLU A 110 -27.11 -7.77 12.05
CA GLU A 110 -26.70 -8.88 12.92
C GLU A 110 -25.18 -8.95 13.01
N PHE A 111 -24.67 -8.63 14.19
CA PHE A 111 -23.25 -8.59 14.46
C PHE A 111 -22.58 -9.98 14.33
N PRO A 112 -21.31 -10.05 13.86
CA PRO A 112 -20.53 -11.28 13.86
C PRO A 112 -20.53 -11.97 15.22
N THR A 113 -20.56 -13.30 15.21
CA THR A 113 -20.48 -14.09 16.45
C THR A 113 -19.02 -14.21 16.87
N LEU A 114 -18.73 -13.91 18.14
CA LEU A 114 -17.38 -13.90 18.69
C LEU A 114 -17.25 -14.80 19.91
N HIS A 115 -16.04 -15.28 20.19
CA HIS A 115 -15.72 -15.85 21.51
C HIS A 115 -14.93 -14.85 22.36
N CYS A 116 -15.17 -14.89 23.67
CA CYS A 116 -14.34 -14.19 24.65
C CYS A 116 -13.02 -14.95 24.86
N ASN A 117 -11.88 -14.26 24.79
CA ASN A 117 -10.56 -14.88 24.98
C ASN A 117 -10.33 -15.39 26.41
N TYR A 118 -11.14 -14.93 27.38
CA TYR A 118 -10.95 -15.23 28.80
C TYR A 118 -11.89 -16.32 29.32
N CYS A 119 -13.16 -16.32 28.91
CA CYS A 119 -14.15 -17.28 29.42
C CYS A 119 -14.76 -18.15 28.33
N GLN A 120 -14.30 -18.01 27.08
CA GLN A 120 -14.77 -18.76 25.89
C GLN A 120 -16.27 -18.65 25.57
N ASN A 121 -17.03 -17.82 26.31
CA ASN A 121 -18.45 -17.59 26.03
C ASN A 121 -18.66 -16.97 24.63
N ILE A 122 -19.67 -17.51 23.94
CA ILE A 122 -20.14 -17.03 22.64
C ILE A 122 -21.01 -15.80 22.84
N ASN A 123 -20.71 -14.71 22.14
CA ASN A 123 -21.50 -13.49 22.17
C ASN A 123 -21.78 -12.98 20.74
N SER A 124 -23.02 -12.56 20.48
CA SER A 124 -23.40 -11.70 19.36
C SER A 124 -23.25 -10.25 19.82
N ILE A 125 -22.16 -9.59 19.41
CA ILE A 125 -21.68 -8.35 20.04
C ILE A 125 -22.07 -7.14 19.21
N SER A 126 -22.94 -6.25 19.70
CA SER A 126 -22.96 -4.86 19.25
C SER A 126 -21.65 -4.18 19.65
N GLU A 127 -21.06 -3.36 18.77
CA GLU A 127 -19.71 -2.73 18.80
C GLU A 127 -18.90 -2.78 20.14
N ASN A 128 -19.54 -2.45 21.27
CA ASN A 128 -19.05 -2.70 22.61
C ASN A 128 -20.06 -3.58 23.40
N SER A 129 -19.63 -4.75 23.88
CA SER A 129 -20.47 -5.57 24.78
C SER A 129 -19.69 -6.03 26.01
N MET A 130 -20.38 -6.05 27.15
CA MET A 130 -19.82 -6.56 28.39
C MET A 130 -20.01 -8.08 28.42
N CYS A 131 -18.90 -8.83 28.51
CA CYS A 131 -18.98 -10.27 28.64
C CYS A 131 -19.46 -10.68 30.04
N LYS A 132 -20.00 -11.90 30.19
CA LYS A 132 -20.38 -12.50 31.49
C LYS A 132 -19.22 -12.49 32.52
N CYS A 133 -17.97 -12.52 32.06
CA CYS A 133 -16.78 -12.41 32.90
C CYS A 133 -16.36 -10.97 33.23
N LYS A 134 -17.25 -9.98 33.01
CA LYS A 134 -17.02 -8.53 33.21
C LYS A 134 -15.93 -7.90 32.33
N ASN A 135 -15.36 -8.64 31.38
CA ASN A 135 -14.45 -8.07 30.39
C ASN A 135 -15.23 -7.32 29.32
N LEU A 136 -14.81 -6.08 29.04
CA LEU A 136 -15.30 -5.32 27.90
C LEU A 136 -14.71 -5.91 26.62
N LEU A 137 -15.59 -6.44 25.76
CA LEU A 137 -15.24 -6.91 24.43
C LEU A 137 -15.56 -5.80 23.45
N LYS A 138 -14.58 -5.43 22.62
CA LYS A 138 -14.80 -4.48 21.52
C LYS A 138 -14.61 -5.17 20.19
N MET A 139 -15.52 -4.87 19.27
CA MET A 139 -15.46 -5.34 17.90
C MET A 139 -15.88 -4.21 16.96
N THR A 140 -15.08 -3.97 15.93
CA THR A 140 -15.44 -3.06 14.84
C THR A 140 -15.32 -3.82 13.52
N PHE A 141 -16.41 -3.87 12.75
CA PHE A 141 -16.41 -4.47 11.42
C PHE A 141 -16.77 -3.43 10.37
N LEU A 142 -15.91 -3.27 9.37
CA LEU A 142 -16.12 -2.40 8.21
C LEU A 142 -16.38 -3.28 6.99
N PRO A 143 -17.64 -3.44 6.54
CA PRO A 143 -18.05 -4.39 5.50
C PRO A 143 -17.77 -3.87 4.07
N THR A 144 -16.55 -3.38 3.82
CA THR A 144 -16.15 -2.86 2.50
C THR A 144 -15.50 -3.96 1.68
N VAL A 145 -16.16 -4.34 0.60
CA VAL A 145 -15.66 -5.36 -0.33
C VAL A 145 -14.58 -4.75 -1.22
N SER A 146 -13.51 -5.51 -1.38
CA SER A 146 -12.41 -5.27 -2.29
C SER A 146 -12.12 -6.58 -3.04
N MET A 147 -11.17 -6.56 -3.98
CA MET A 147 -10.77 -7.77 -4.73
C MET A 147 -10.46 -8.97 -3.81
N ASP A 148 -9.79 -8.75 -2.67
CA ASP A 148 -9.26 -9.84 -1.83
C ASP A 148 -9.91 -9.94 -0.45
N ALA A 149 -10.85 -9.06 -0.10
CA ALA A 149 -11.41 -8.98 1.23
C ALA A 149 -12.86 -8.49 1.25
N LEU A 150 -13.66 -9.09 2.13
CA LEU A 150 -15.06 -8.72 2.39
C LEU A 150 -15.24 -7.58 3.40
N GLY A 151 -14.14 -7.10 3.98
CA GLY A 151 -14.14 -6.07 5.01
C GLY A 151 -12.96 -6.16 5.96
N SER A 152 -12.89 -5.21 6.89
CA SER A 152 -11.90 -5.17 7.96
C SER A 152 -12.56 -5.47 9.30
N LEU A 153 -12.02 -6.41 10.06
CA LEU A 153 -12.50 -6.78 11.39
C LEU A 153 -11.42 -6.50 12.45
N PHE A 154 -11.75 -5.62 13.39
CA PHE A 154 -10.94 -5.25 14.54
C PHE A 154 -11.55 -5.88 15.80
N LEU A 155 -10.72 -6.58 16.57
CA LEU A 155 -11.13 -7.33 17.75
C LEU A 155 -10.25 -6.94 18.93
N GLU A 156 -10.85 -6.58 20.06
CA GLU A 156 -10.18 -6.44 21.34
C GLU A 156 -10.73 -7.46 22.34
N LYS A 157 -9.84 -8.26 22.93
CA LYS A 157 -10.16 -9.27 23.97
C LYS A 157 -11.16 -10.36 23.53
N CYS A 158 -11.42 -10.46 22.23
CA CYS A 158 -12.28 -11.45 21.59
C CYS A 158 -11.67 -11.96 20.28
N THR A 159 -12.35 -12.92 19.67
CA THR A 159 -11.83 -13.73 18.56
C THR A 159 -12.99 -14.14 17.67
N PHE A 160 -12.74 -14.10 16.36
CA PHE A 160 -13.75 -14.34 15.34
C PHE A 160 -14.19 -15.80 15.31
N LEU A 161 -15.51 -16.05 15.27
CA LEU A 161 -16.08 -17.37 15.00
C LEU A 161 -16.69 -17.42 13.61
N LYS A 162 -17.69 -16.58 13.35
CA LYS A 162 -18.41 -16.53 12.07
C LYS A 162 -18.95 -15.13 11.79
N ILE A 163 -19.14 -14.82 10.51
CA ILE A 163 -19.99 -13.71 10.11
C ILE A 163 -21.45 -14.17 10.14
N ASN A 164 -22.35 -13.27 10.49
CA ASN A 164 -23.79 -13.44 10.27
C ASN A 164 -24.17 -12.76 8.94
N PRO A 165 -25.37 -13.03 8.38
CA PRO A 165 -25.83 -12.37 7.16
C PRO A 165 -25.64 -10.86 7.26
N SER A 166 -24.90 -10.28 6.31
CA SER A 166 -24.42 -8.90 6.42
C SER A 166 -24.67 -8.13 5.12
N LYS A 167 -24.82 -6.81 5.24
CA LYS A 167 -24.80 -5.91 4.08
C LYS A 167 -23.35 -5.53 3.78
N PHE A 168 -22.97 -5.63 2.52
CA PHE A 168 -21.64 -5.31 2.03
C PHE A 168 -21.70 -4.01 1.23
N GLN A 169 -20.70 -3.14 1.44
CA GLN A 169 -20.48 -1.95 0.64
C GLN A 169 -19.46 -2.24 -0.45
N PHE A 170 -19.73 -1.84 -1.68
CA PHE A 170 -18.85 -2.10 -2.82
C PHE A 170 -18.98 -1.01 -3.87
N ASN A 171 -18.01 -0.97 -4.78
CA ASN A 171 -17.98 -0.03 -5.89
C ASN A 171 -18.19 -0.79 -7.20
N CYS A 172 -18.83 -0.15 -8.18
CA CYS A 172 -18.80 -0.67 -9.55
C CYS A 172 -17.36 -0.60 -10.08
N GLU A 173 -16.86 -1.70 -10.65
CA GLU A 173 -15.50 -1.74 -11.21
C GLU A 173 -15.32 -0.79 -12.40
N ASN A 174 -16.40 -0.51 -13.15
CA ASN A 174 -16.34 0.31 -14.35
C ASN A 174 -16.44 1.82 -14.06
N CYS A 175 -17.38 2.24 -13.21
CA CYS A 175 -17.66 3.66 -12.97
C CYS A 175 -17.45 4.12 -11.53
N LEU A 176 -17.02 3.22 -10.64
CA LEU A 176 -16.72 3.46 -9.22
C LEU A 176 -17.91 3.90 -8.35
N SER A 177 -19.13 3.95 -8.90
CA SER A 177 -20.36 4.23 -8.15
C SER A 177 -20.50 3.28 -6.96
N CYS A 178 -20.81 3.84 -5.79
CA CYS A 178 -20.93 3.10 -4.54
C CYS A 178 -22.31 2.50 -4.39
N TYR A 179 -22.37 1.25 -3.93
CA TYR A 179 -23.60 0.51 -3.68
C TYR A 179 -23.50 -0.27 -2.36
N SER A 180 -24.66 -0.72 -1.90
CA SER A 180 -24.75 -1.65 -0.78
C SER A 180 -25.63 -2.83 -1.16
N SER A 181 -25.25 -4.02 -0.70
CA SER A 181 -26.04 -5.22 -0.91
C SER A 181 -27.23 -5.30 0.03
N TYR A 182 -28.15 -6.22 -0.26
CA TYR A 182 -29.04 -6.77 0.76
C TYR A 182 -28.27 -7.68 1.74
N LEU A 183 -28.94 -8.20 2.77
CA LEU A 183 -28.34 -9.16 3.71
C LEU A 183 -27.96 -10.44 2.95
N ILE A 184 -26.67 -10.73 2.89
CA ILE A 184 -26.14 -11.90 2.19
C ILE A 184 -25.42 -12.79 3.20
N ASP A 185 -25.75 -14.07 3.15
CA ASP A 185 -25.05 -15.13 3.87
C ASP A 185 -24.12 -15.94 2.93
N VAL A 186 -23.32 -16.83 3.51
CA VAL A 186 -22.47 -17.77 2.78
C VAL A 186 -23.33 -18.62 1.83
N ASN A 187 -22.81 -18.84 0.62
CA ASN A 187 -23.43 -19.52 -0.51
C ASN A 187 -24.62 -18.83 -1.16
N GLN A 188 -24.99 -17.63 -0.71
CA GLN A 188 -25.96 -16.80 -1.42
C GLN A 188 -25.27 -16.01 -2.54
N LYS A 189 -25.95 -15.89 -3.69
CA LYS A 189 -25.51 -15.05 -4.80
C LYS A 189 -26.14 -13.68 -4.66
N PHE A 190 -25.32 -12.65 -4.87
CA PHE A 190 -25.74 -11.29 -5.09
C PHE A 190 -25.64 -10.95 -6.55
N ASN A 191 -26.67 -10.32 -7.10
CA ASN A 191 -26.69 -9.81 -8.46
C ASN A 191 -27.40 -8.46 -8.48
N MET A 192 -26.84 -7.49 -9.19
CA MET A 192 -27.52 -6.25 -9.54
C MET A 192 -26.99 -5.69 -10.85
N VAL A 193 -27.67 -4.69 -11.39
CA VAL A 193 -27.18 -3.88 -12.51
C VAL A 193 -26.78 -2.51 -11.95
N CYS A 194 -25.59 -2.05 -12.31
CA CYS A 194 -25.11 -0.71 -11.96
C CYS A 194 -26.00 0.35 -12.61
N TRP A 195 -26.58 1.25 -11.80
CA TRP A 195 -27.44 2.33 -12.30
C TRP A 195 -26.71 3.42 -13.10
N SER A 196 -25.38 3.47 -13.03
CA SER A 196 -24.60 4.50 -13.72
C SER A 196 -24.04 4.04 -15.07
N CYS A 197 -23.71 2.75 -15.21
CA CYS A 197 -23.06 2.22 -16.43
C CYS A 197 -23.66 0.92 -16.95
N ASN A 198 -24.75 0.45 -16.36
CA ASN A 198 -25.49 -0.75 -16.76
C ASN A 198 -24.69 -2.06 -16.74
N MET A 199 -23.50 -2.08 -16.15
CA MET A 199 -22.73 -3.30 -15.93
C MET A 199 -23.39 -4.18 -14.87
N VAL A 200 -23.38 -5.48 -15.11
CA VAL A 200 -23.83 -6.47 -14.12
C VAL A 200 -22.76 -6.59 -13.03
N ILE A 201 -23.18 -6.45 -11.77
CA ILE A 201 -22.35 -6.67 -10.60
C ILE A 201 -22.88 -7.93 -9.91
N SER A 202 -22.02 -8.94 -9.77
CA SER A 202 -22.39 -10.19 -9.12
C SER A 202 -21.26 -10.71 -8.23
N PHE A 203 -21.60 -11.16 -7.03
CA PHE A 203 -20.65 -11.86 -6.16
C PHE A 203 -21.33 -12.95 -5.33
N CYS A 204 -20.55 -13.93 -4.89
CA CYS A 204 -21.02 -15.01 -4.03
C CYS A 204 -19.95 -15.35 -3.00
N ILE A 205 -20.33 -15.36 -1.73
CA ILE A 205 -19.43 -15.69 -0.64
C ILE A 205 -19.39 -17.20 -0.49
N LYS A 206 -18.30 -17.86 -0.88
CA LYS A 206 -18.18 -19.33 -0.73
C LYS A 206 -17.67 -19.76 0.63
N LYS A 207 -16.67 -19.04 1.15
CA LYS A 207 -16.04 -19.34 2.43
C LYS A 207 -15.46 -18.05 3.00
N ILE A 208 -15.57 -17.89 4.32
CA ILE A 208 -14.99 -16.77 5.03
C ILE A 208 -13.89 -17.28 5.94
N THR A 209 -12.73 -16.64 5.86
CA THR A 209 -11.60 -16.90 6.75
C THR A 209 -11.10 -15.58 7.31
N TYR A 210 -11.00 -15.48 8.63
CA TYR A 210 -10.35 -14.33 9.26
C TYR A 210 -8.84 -14.49 9.19
N LYS A 211 -8.19 -13.71 8.31
CA LYS A 211 -6.74 -13.66 8.20
C LYS A 211 -6.18 -12.81 9.35
N ILE A 212 -5.78 -13.47 10.44
CA ILE A 212 -5.02 -12.80 11.51
C ILE A 212 -3.67 -12.39 10.92
N LYS A 213 -3.49 -11.09 10.67
CA LYS A 213 -2.17 -10.52 10.38
C LYS A 213 -1.33 -10.57 11.66
N LYS A 214 -0.78 -11.75 11.98
CA LYS A 214 0.15 -11.89 13.10
C LYS A 214 1.40 -11.10 12.77
N MET A 215 1.60 -9.98 13.46
CA MET A 215 2.91 -9.34 13.48
C MET A 215 3.90 -10.34 14.07
N GLN A 216 4.78 -10.87 13.21
CA GLN A 216 5.94 -11.62 13.67
C GLN A 216 6.71 -10.75 14.67
N LYS A 217 6.86 -11.23 15.91
CA LYS A 217 7.65 -10.58 16.94
C LYS A 217 9.03 -11.23 16.95
N PHE A 218 10.07 -10.41 16.97
CA PHE A 218 11.46 -10.87 17.04
C PHE A 218 12.05 -10.45 18.39
N GLN A 219 12.89 -11.29 18.97
CA GLN A 219 13.58 -10.96 20.22
C GLN A 219 14.76 -10.03 19.93
N ILE A 220 14.67 -8.80 20.43
CA ILE A 220 15.74 -7.80 20.30
C ILE A 220 17.02 -8.36 20.95
N GLY A 221 18.15 -8.18 20.28
CA GLY A 221 19.46 -8.69 20.69
C GLY A 221 19.81 -10.05 20.07
N THR A 222 18.85 -10.74 19.45
CA THR A 222 19.11 -12.01 18.74
C THR A 222 19.20 -11.80 17.23
N ALA A 223 20.00 -12.63 16.56
CA ALA A 223 20.12 -12.59 15.11
C ALA A 223 18.91 -13.24 14.44
N LEU A 224 18.46 -12.65 13.33
CA LEU A 224 17.48 -13.27 12.45
C LEU A 224 18.08 -14.51 11.75
N PRO A 225 17.22 -15.40 11.20
CA PRO A 225 17.69 -16.49 10.36
C PRO A 225 18.62 -15.99 9.25
N ASN A 226 19.76 -16.68 9.08
CA ASN A 226 20.80 -16.31 8.13
C ASN A 226 21.26 -14.83 8.24
N LYS A 227 21.21 -14.26 9.45
CA LYS A 227 21.53 -12.85 9.73
C LYS A 227 20.75 -11.87 8.84
N GLY A 228 19.51 -12.22 8.49
CA GLY A 228 18.64 -11.40 7.66
C GLY A 228 18.79 -11.61 6.15
N THR A 229 19.71 -12.47 5.70
CA THR A 229 19.93 -12.72 4.27
C THR A 229 18.97 -13.76 3.70
N CYS A 230 18.81 -13.75 2.36
CA CYS A 230 18.09 -14.79 1.63
C CYS A 230 18.80 -15.14 0.32
N LYS A 231 18.28 -16.15 -0.40
CA LYS A 231 18.82 -16.59 -1.70
C LYS A 231 18.81 -15.47 -2.74
N HIS A 232 17.81 -14.59 -2.72
CA HIS A 232 17.66 -13.48 -3.65
C HIS A 232 18.63 -12.34 -3.29
N TYR A 233 18.61 -11.87 -2.03
CA TYR A 233 19.43 -10.75 -1.57
C TYR A 233 20.48 -11.18 -0.56
N LYS A 234 21.54 -11.84 -1.07
CA LYS A 234 22.66 -12.37 -0.26
C LYS A 234 23.46 -11.28 0.47
N LYS A 235 23.38 -10.03 0.01
CA LYS A 235 24.09 -8.85 0.55
C LYS A 235 23.19 -7.96 1.43
N SER A 236 21.95 -8.37 1.69
CA SER A 236 21.00 -7.64 2.53
C SER A 236 20.94 -8.31 3.89
N TYR A 237 21.37 -7.61 4.94
CA TYR A 237 21.32 -8.12 6.32
C TYR A 237 20.09 -7.60 7.07
N ARG A 238 18.96 -7.53 6.38
CA ARG A 238 17.74 -6.93 6.91
C ARG A 238 16.52 -7.65 6.37
N TRP A 239 15.50 -7.72 7.22
CA TRP A 239 14.15 -8.04 6.78
C TRP A 239 13.34 -6.75 6.67
N PHE A 240 12.30 -6.77 5.85
CA PHE A 240 11.38 -5.68 5.65
C PHE A 240 10.04 -6.01 6.27
N ARG A 241 9.42 -5.05 6.94
CA ARG A 241 8.03 -5.19 7.38
C ARG A 241 7.11 -4.56 6.35
N PHE A 242 6.39 -5.41 5.61
CA PHE A 242 5.57 -5.00 4.48
C PHE A 242 4.23 -4.45 4.95
N PRO A 243 3.81 -3.23 4.59
CA PRO A 243 2.56 -2.63 5.07
C PRO A 243 1.30 -3.29 4.50
N CYS A 244 1.40 -4.04 3.41
CA CYS A 244 0.26 -4.80 2.85
C CYS A 244 -0.29 -5.83 3.85
N CYS A 245 0.59 -6.56 4.54
CA CYS A 245 0.23 -7.67 5.43
C CYS A 245 0.78 -7.55 6.85
N ASN A 246 1.64 -6.57 7.10
CA ASN A 246 2.37 -6.34 8.35
C ASN A 246 3.27 -7.51 8.77
N SER A 247 3.59 -8.42 7.83
CA SER A 247 4.55 -9.52 8.00
C SER A 247 5.96 -9.06 7.64
N ALA A 248 6.98 -9.75 8.16
CA ALA A 248 8.37 -9.47 7.86
C ALA A 248 9.00 -10.56 6.99
N TYR A 249 9.74 -10.14 5.97
CA TYR A 249 10.43 -11.03 5.03
C TYR A 249 11.79 -10.45 4.64
N PRO A 250 12.78 -11.29 4.28
CA PRO A 250 14.12 -10.81 3.87
C PRO A 250 14.11 -9.98 2.59
N CYS A 251 13.11 -10.19 1.72
CA CYS A 251 12.93 -9.43 0.49
C CYS A 251 11.47 -9.51 0.01
N ASP A 252 11.14 -8.65 -0.94
CA ASP A 252 9.89 -8.60 -1.69
C ASP A 252 9.60 -9.91 -2.45
N ILE A 253 10.63 -10.52 -3.05
CA ILE A 253 10.47 -11.81 -3.76
C ILE A 253 10.03 -12.93 -2.78
N CYS A 254 10.68 -13.01 -1.61
CA CYS A 254 10.29 -13.98 -0.58
C CYS A 254 8.88 -13.70 -0.04
N HIS A 255 8.49 -12.44 0.09
CA HIS A 255 7.13 -12.07 0.46
C HIS A 255 6.13 -12.60 -0.58
N ASN A 256 6.31 -12.25 -1.85
CA ASN A 256 5.34 -12.58 -2.91
C ASN A 256 5.16 -14.08 -3.08
N LEU A 257 6.23 -14.86 -2.93
CA LEU A 257 6.20 -16.33 -2.99
C LEU A 257 5.36 -16.95 -1.86
N GLU A 258 5.35 -16.36 -0.67
CA GLU A 258 4.64 -16.93 0.48
C GLU A 258 3.23 -16.37 0.71
N THR A 259 2.95 -15.15 0.25
CA THR A 259 1.72 -14.43 0.64
C THR A 259 0.66 -14.32 -0.45
N GLY A 260 0.98 -14.72 -1.69
CA GLY A 260 0.03 -14.72 -2.82
C GLY A 260 -0.48 -13.34 -3.25
N HIS A 261 0.21 -12.26 -2.85
CA HIS A 261 -0.07 -10.90 -3.28
C HIS A 261 1.24 -10.10 -3.40
N GLU A 262 1.21 -9.00 -4.15
CA GLU A 262 2.39 -8.18 -4.39
C GLU A 262 2.82 -7.37 -3.16
N ALA A 263 4.12 -7.32 -2.94
CA ALA A 263 4.78 -6.55 -1.90
C ALA A 263 4.58 -5.05 -2.12
N LYS A 264 4.02 -4.37 -1.12
CA LYS A 264 4.04 -2.90 -1.03
C LYS A 264 5.34 -2.40 -0.41
N PHE A 265 5.83 -1.24 -0.84
CA PHE A 265 7.08 -0.68 -0.33
C PHE A 265 7.09 -0.58 1.21
N ALA A 266 8.15 -1.10 1.83
CA ALA A 266 8.30 -1.16 3.27
C ALA A 266 9.05 0.06 3.83
N ASN A 267 8.40 0.79 4.73
CA ASN A 267 9.01 1.95 5.42
C ASN A 267 9.78 1.54 6.69
N LYS A 268 9.59 0.29 7.15
CA LYS A 268 10.26 -0.29 8.32
C LYS A 268 11.06 -1.51 7.92
N MET A 269 12.20 -1.67 8.57
CA MET A 269 13.10 -2.81 8.40
C MET A 269 13.55 -3.33 9.75
N ILE A 270 14.04 -4.57 9.76
CA ILE A 270 14.46 -5.28 10.96
C ILE A 270 15.90 -5.72 10.74
N CYS A 271 16.77 -5.33 11.66
CA CYS A 271 18.20 -5.67 11.60
C CYS A 271 18.41 -7.18 11.68
N GLY A 272 19.20 -7.73 10.78
CA GLY A 272 19.53 -9.15 10.73
C GLY A 272 20.35 -9.66 11.90
N LEU A 273 21.08 -8.78 12.61
CA LEU A 273 21.96 -9.17 13.71
C LEU A 273 21.31 -9.02 15.09
N CYS A 274 20.57 -7.94 15.31
CA CYS A 274 19.99 -7.63 16.63
C CYS A 274 18.46 -7.64 16.64
N SER A 275 17.81 -7.97 15.52
CA SER A 275 16.34 -8.02 15.38
C SER A 275 15.61 -6.73 15.76
N ARG A 276 16.33 -5.59 15.83
CA ARG A 276 15.74 -4.28 16.11
C ARG A 276 14.98 -3.79 14.88
N GLU A 277 13.70 -3.45 15.07
CA GLU A 277 12.88 -2.81 14.04
C GLU A 277 13.11 -1.29 14.04
N GLN A 278 13.33 -0.73 12.85
CA GLN A 278 13.69 0.68 12.66
C GLN A 278 13.22 1.18 11.29
N SER A 279 13.27 2.50 11.07
CA SER A 279 13.01 3.08 9.73
C SER A 279 14.06 2.64 8.73
N ASN A 280 13.75 2.70 7.44
CA ASN A 280 14.69 2.31 6.38
C ASN A 280 15.95 3.21 6.40
N LYS A 281 17.09 2.62 6.76
CA LYS A 281 18.41 3.26 6.91
C LYS A 281 19.49 2.29 6.41
N ASN A 282 20.71 2.77 6.20
CA ASN A 282 21.82 1.89 5.82
C ASN A 282 22.46 1.23 7.04
N GLU A 283 22.42 1.86 8.20
CA GLU A 283 23.05 1.36 9.42
C GLU A 283 22.01 1.16 10.53
N CYS A 284 22.26 0.15 11.35
CA CYS A 284 21.52 -0.08 12.58
C CYS A 284 22.24 0.54 13.77
N GLU A 285 21.48 0.92 14.79
CA GLU A 285 22.00 1.39 16.09
C GLU A 285 22.95 0.40 16.77
N CYS A 286 22.92 -0.89 16.40
CA CYS A 286 23.90 -1.87 16.87
C CYS A 286 25.24 -1.84 16.09
N GLY A 287 25.45 -0.87 15.20
CA GLY A 287 26.66 -0.71 14.38
C GLY A 287 26.71 -1.55 13.11
N MET A 288 25.67 -2.35 12.81
CA MET A 288 25.65 -3.17 11.59
C MET A 288 25.26 -2.35 10.36
N ASN A 289 26.05 -2.43 9.29
CA ASN A 289 25.62 -1.95 7.98
C ASN A 289 24.72 -3.00 7.30
N LEU A 290 23.50 -2.58 6.97
CA LEU A 290 22.40 -3.43 6.50
C LEU A 290 22.41 -3.60 4.98
N LYS A 291 23.30 -2.89 4.28
CA LYS A 291 23.65 -3.07 2.87
C LYS A 291 25.15 -3.29 2.76
N LYS A 292 25.61 -4.14 1.85
CA LYS A 292 27.06 -4.22 1.58
C LYS A 292 27.48 -2.94 0.83
N ILE A 293 28.42 -2.18 1.39
CA ILE A 293 29.08 -1.06 0.69
C ILE A 293 29.76 -1.64 -0.55
N GLN A 294 29.54 -1.05 -1.73
CA GLN A 294 30.37 -1.32 -2.90
C GLN A 294 31.66 -0.53 -2.71
N ASP A 295 32.72 -1.19 -2.27
CA ASP A 295 34.05 -0.59 -2.24
C ASP A 295 34.52 -0.36 -3.69
N PHE A 296 34.36 0.87 -4.18
CA PHE A 296 35.15 1.35 -5.32
C PHE A 296 36.56 1.63 -4.81
N GLY A 297 37.48 0.72 -5.13
CA GLY A 297 38.93 0.89 -5.19
C GLY A 297 39.57 1.84 -4.17
N ARG A 298 40.08 1.28 -3.07
CA ARG A 298 41.29 1.79 -2.44
C ARG A 298 42.27 0.63 -2.35
N GLU A 299 43.32 0.70 -3.15
CA GLU A 299 44.47 -0.19 -3.03
C GLU A 299 44.99 -0.12 -1.60
N GLU A 300 45.02 -1.28 -0.93
CA GLU A 300 45.70 -1.44 0.34
C GLU A 300 47.19 -1.21 0.11
N LYS A 301 47.72 -0.09 0.60
CA LYS A 301 49.17 0.06 0.77
C LYS A 301 49.62 -0.95 1.82
N VAL A 302 50.32 -1.98 1.37
CA VAL A 302 51.02 -2.96 2.20
C VAL A 302 51.99 -2.20 3.12
N PRO A 303 51.97 -2.42 4.45
CA PRO A 303 52.95 -1.82 5.35
C PRO A 303 54.34 -2.42 5.09
N GLU A 304 55.33 -1.58 4.86
CA GLU A 304 56.75 -1.96 4.81
C GLU A 304 57.16 -2.62 6.13
N ILE A 305 57.49 -3.91 6.04
CA ILE A 305 58.13 -4.65 7.13
C ILE A 305 59.55 -4.10 7.26
N LYS A 306 59.80 -3.36 8.34
CA LYS A 306 61.16 -3.02 8.78
C LYS A 306 61.88 -4.33 9.12
N ARG A 307 62.90 -4.68 8.31
CA ARG A 307 63.87 -5.71 8.67
C ARG A 307 64.89 -5.10 9.64
N GLN A 308 64.95 -5.67 10.84
CA GLN A 308 66.17 -5.68 11.66
C GLN A 308 67.19 -6.62 11.01
#